data_AF-A0A963WDF8-F1
#
_entry.id   AF-A0A963WDF8-F1
#
_cell.length_a   1.000
_cell.length_b   1.000
_cell.length_c   1.000
_cell.angle_alpha   90.00
_cell.angle_beta   90.00
_cell.angle_gamma   90.00
#
_symmetry.space_group_name_H-M   'P 1'
#
loop_
_entity.id
_entity.type
_entity.pdbx_description
1 polymer ?
#
loop_
_entity_poly.entity_id
_entity_poly.type
_entity_poly.pdbx_seq_one_letter_code
_entity_poly.pdbx_strand_id
1 'polypeptide(L)'
;GRWADGIPACASCHGPAGQGVGDSFPPLAGLPQAYIEEQLAAWQNAGRPEGPMDLMRGVAARLKPADVKAVAAYYSGFSATP
;
A
#
# COMPACT_ATOMS: atom_id res chain seq x y z
N GLY A 1 3.95 -10.07 -4.61
CA GLY A 1 3.03 -9.59 -5.66
C GLY A 1 2.20 -10.75 -6.16
N ARG A 2 1.01 -10.49 -6.69
CA ARG A 2 0.11 -11.49 -7.26
C ARG A 2 -0.17 -11.09 -8.72
N TRP A 3 0.79 -11.39 -9.59
CA TRP A 3 0.75 -10.98 -11.01
C TRP A 3 -0.45 -11.53 -11.77
N ALA A 4 -0.92 -12.73 -11.42
CA ALA A 4 -2.14 -13.32 -11.98
C ALA A 4 -3.39 -12.46 -11.73
N ASP A 5 -3.39 -11.68 -10.65
CA ASP A 5 -4.48 -10.75 -10.28
C ASP A 5 -4.18 -9.31 -10.72
N GLY A 6 -3.09 -9.08 -11.44
CA GLY A 6 -2.64 -7.73 -11.84
C GLY A 6 -2.15 -6.88 -10.66
N ILE A 7 -1.68 -7.51 -9.59
CA ILE A 7 -1.19 -6.82 -8.38
C ILE A 7 0.34 -6.91 -8.33
N PRO A 8 1.08 -5.83 -8.65
CA PRO A 8 2.54 -5.83 -8.53
C PRO A 8 2.96 -6.04 -7.07
N ALA A 9 4.23 -6.42 -6.84
CA ALA A 9 4.74 -6.42 -5.48
C ALA A 9 4.80 -4.98 -4.95
N CYS A 10 4.32 -4.73 -3.72
CA CYS A 10 4.26 -3.38 -3.16
C CYS A 10 5.66 -2.73 -3.10
N ALA A 11 6.68 -3.54 -2.79
CA ALA A 11 8.08 -3.14 -2.77
C ALA A 11 8.65 -2.73 -4.15
N SER A 12 8.01 -3.08 -5.26
CA SER A 12 8.42 -2.63 -6.60
C SER A 12 8.25 -1.13 -6.80
N CYS A 13 7.39 -0.48 -6.00
CA CYS A 13 7.18 0.96 -6.02
C CYS A 13 7.60 1.60 -4.69
N HIS A 14 7.20 1.00 -3.56
CA HIS A 14 7.47 1.52 -2.21
C HIS A 14 8.86 1.16 -1.66
N GLY A 15 9.75 0.65 -2.51
CA GLY A 15 11.12 0.30 -2.17
C GLY A 15 11.28 -0.99 -1.37
N PRO A 16 12.53 -1.46 -1.16
CA PRO A 16 12.84 -2.60 -0.31
C PRO A 16 12.25 -2.40 1.09
N ALA A 17 11.65 -3.46 1.65
CA ALA A 17 10.95 -3.42 2.94
C ALA A 17 9.86 -2.33 3.09
N GLY A 18 9.45 -1.65 2.01
CA GLY A 18 8.48 -0.55 2.10
C GLY A 18 9.07 0.74 2.67
N GLN A 19 10.37 0.96 2.56
CA GLN A 19 11.05 2.16 3.11
C GLN A 19 10.77 3.46 2.35
N GLY A 20 10.05 3.39 1.22
CA GLY A 20 9.78 4.53 0.35
C GLY A 20 10.90 4.82 -0.66
N VAL A 21 10.56 5.60 -1.69
CA VAL A 21 11.46 6.08 -2.75
C VAL A 21 11.10 7.53 -3.08
N GLY A 22 11.81 8.46 -2.43
CA GLY A 22 11.56 9.90 -2.56
C GLY A 22 10.11 10.28 -2.22
N ASP A 23 9.64 11.39 -2.80
CA ASP A 23 8.30 11.91 -2.52
C ASP A 23 7.20 11.19 -3.33
N SER A 24 7.58 10.53 -4.42
CA SER A 24 6.65 9.87 -5.34
C SER A 24 6.07 8.57 -4.77
N PHE A 25 6.86 7.84 -3.99
CA PHE A 25 6.46 6.55 -3.42
C PHE A 25 6.73 6.56 -1.91
N PRO A 26 5.73 6.95 -1.10
CA PRO A 26 5.94 7.14 0.33
C PRO A 26 6.28 5.82 1.05
N PRO A 27 6.93 5.89 2.22
CA PRO A 27 7.16 4.71 3.05
C PRO A 27 5.85 4.08 3.50
N LEU A 28 5.87 2.76 3.63
CA LEU A 28 4.86 1.93 4.28
C LEU A 28 5.37 1.34 5.60
N ALA A 29 6.69 1.13 5.70
CA ALA A 29 7.35 0.52 6.84
C ALA A 29 7.07 1.30 8.13
N GLY A 30 6.61 0.59 9.16
CA GLY A 30 6.37 1.14 10.49
C GLY A 30 5.15 2.06 10.60
N LEU A 31 4.38 2.24 9.53
CA LEU A 31 3.09 2.91 9.64
C LEU A 31 2.12 2.07 10.48
N PRO A 32 1.23 2.69 11.27
CA PRO A 32 0.23 1.96 12.03
C PRO A 32 -0.60 1.06 11.10
N GLN A 33 -0.83 -0.19 11.51
CA GLN A 33 -1.63 -1.13 10.72
C GLN A 33 -2.99 -0.53 10.33
N ALA A 34 -3.70 0.04 11.30
CA ALA A 34 -5.01 0.67 11.06
C ALA A 34 -4.93 1.80 10.01
N TYR A 35 -3.86 2.58 10.02
CA TYR A 35 -3.66 3.62 9.01
C TYR A 35 -3.54 3.03 7.60
N ILE A 36 -2.72 1.98 7.43
CA ILE A 36 -2.56 1.34 6.11
C ILE A 36 -3.90 0.74 5.65
N GLU A 37 -4.65 0.08 6.54
CA GLU A 37 -5.98 -0.46 6.23
C GLU A 37 -6.95 0.63 5.79
N GLU A 38 -7.03 1.74 6.54
CA GLU A 38 -7.89 2.88 6.24
C GLU A 38 -7.54 3.53 4.90
N GLN A 39 -6.26 3.71 4.57
CA GLN A 39 -5.86 4.29 3.29
C GLN A 39 -6.26 3.40 2.10
N LEU A 40 -6.05 2.09 2.20
CA LEU A 40 -6.43 1.14 1.15
C LEU A 40 -7.96 1.08 1.00
N ALA A 41 -8.70 1.05 2.11
CA ALA A 41 -10.16 1.08 2.09
C ALA A 41 -10.71 2.41 1.53
N ALA A 42 -10.05 3.53 1.81
CA ALA A 42 -10.45 4.83 1.28
C ALA A 42 -10.34 4.87 -0.26
N TRP A 43 -9.30 4.28 -0.85
CA TRP A 43 -9.23 4.17 -2.31
C TRP A 43 -10.26 3.20 -2.91
N GLN A 44 -10.55 2.09 -2.23
CA GLN A 44 -11.60 1.15 -2.67
C GLN A 44 -12.99 1.80 -2.70
N ASN A 45 -13.26 2.69 -1.75
CA ASN A 45 -14.55 3.36 -1.60
C ASN A 45 -14.59 4.77 -2.22
N ALA A 46 -13.59 5.14 -3.03
CA ALA A 46 -13.43 6.48 -3.61
C ALA A 46 -13.44 7.65 -2.58
N GLY A 47 -13.11 7.36 -1.31
CA GLY A 47 -12.96 8.34 -0.23
C GLY A 47 -11.60 9.04 -0.20
N ARG A 48 -10.67 8.64 -1.08
CA ARG A 48 -9.36 9.28 -1.28
C ARG A 48 -9.14 9.60 -2.76
N PRO A 49 -8.59 10.77 -3.11
CA PRO A 49 -8.20 11.07 -4.48
C PRO A 49 -7.25 10.01 -5.06
N GLU A 50 -7.35 9.79 -6.36
CA GLU A 50 -6.56 8.83 -7.14
C GLU A 50 -5.04 8.97 -6.98
N GLY A 51 -4.58 10.18 -6.72
CA GLY A 51 -3.16 10.50 -6.66
C GLY A 51 -2.49 10.37 -8.04
N PRO A 52 -1.15 10.35 -8.09
CA PRO A 52 -0.41 10.34 -9.35
C PRO A 52 -0.74 9.10 -10.20
N MET A 53 -1.20 9.35 -11.44
CA MET A 53 -1.47 8.32 -12.46
C MET A 53 -2.44 7.21 -12.02
N ASP A 54 -3.27 7.46 -11.01
CA ASP A 54 -4.26 6.51 -10.47
C ASP A 54 -3.66 5.16 -9.99
N LEU A 55 -2.36 5.14 -9.67
CA LEU A 55 -1.63 3.90 -9.40
C LEU A 55 -2.20 3.16 -8.18
N MET A 56 -2.27 3.84 -7.04
CA MET A 56 -2.68 3.18 -5.80
C MET A 56 -4.17 2.87 -5.73
N ARG A 57 -5.03 3.66 -6.39
CA ARG A 57 -6.44 3.29 -6.55
C ARG A 57 -6.57 2.00 -7.36
N GLY A 58 -5.82 1.89 -8.47
CA GLY A 58 -5.78 0.69 -9.29
C GLY A 58 -5.31 -0.55 -8.50
N VAL A 59 -4.28 -0.42 -7.68
CA VAL A 59 -3.81 -1.51 -6.81
C VAL A 59 -4.86 -1.85 -5.75
N ALA A 60 -5.38 -0.86 -5.03
CA ALA A 60 -6.35 -1.05 -3.96
C ALA A 60 -7.64 -1.71 -4.43
N ALA A 61 -8.14 -1.34 -5.61
CA ALA A 61 -9.35 -1.92 -6.21
C ALA A 61 -9.25 -3.43 -6.49
N ARG A 62 -8.04 -3.99 -6.54
CA ARG A 62 -7.79 -5.42 -6.80
C ARG A 62 -7.56 -6.23 -5.51
N LEU A 63 -7.36 -5.58 -4.37
CA LEU A 63 -7.13 -6.25 -3.09
C LEU A 63 -8.44 -6.76 -2.49
N LYS A 64 -8.45 -7.99 -1.98
CA LYS A 64 -9.53 -8.49 -1.13
C LYS A 64 -9.37 -7.97 0.30
N PRO A 65 -10.42 -7.99 1.14
CA PRO A 65 -10.30 -7.56 2.54
C PRO A 65 -9.19 -8.29 3.32
N ALA A 66 -9.00 -9.59 3.06
CA ALA A 66 -7.92 -10.36 3.66
C ALA A 66 -6.52 -9.90 3.18
N ASP A 67 -6.39 -9.47 1.92
CA ASP A 67 -5.14 -8.95 1.37
C ASP A 67 -4.80 -7.61 2.06
N VAL A 68 -5.78 -6.71 2.22
CA VAL A 68 -5.61 -5.41 2.90
C VAL A 68 -5.07 -5.61 4.32
N LYS A 69 -5.72 -6.49 5.10
CA LYS A 69 -5.28 -6.80 6.46
C LYS A 69 -3.87 -7.41 6.50
N ALA A 70 -3.58 -8.32 5.58
CA ALA A 70 -2.28 -8.98 5.52
C ALA A 70 -1.14 -8.01 5.18
N VAL A 71 -1.32 -7.12 4.18
CA VAL A 71 -0.29 -6.14 3.81
C VAL A 71 -0.10 -5.09 4.89
N ALA A 72 -1.18 -4.65 5.53
CA ALA A 72 -1.11 -3.69 6.61
C ALA A 72 -0.34 -4.25 7.81
N ALA A 73 -0.68 -5.48 8.24
CA ALA A 73 0.03 -6.16 9.32
C ALA A 73 1.53 -6.34 8.97
N TYR A 74 1.82 -6.79 7.73
CA TYR A 74 3.19 -6.99 7.26
C TYR A 74 4.05 -5.72 7.34
N TYR A 75 3.56 -4.60 6.79
CA TYR A 75 4.34 -3.36 6.75
C TYR A 75 4.43 -2.64 8.09
N SER A 76 3.39 -2.76 8.93
CA SER A 76 3.41 -2.20 10.29
C SER A 76 4.46 -2.84 11.20
N GLY A 77 4.90 -4.06 10.88
CA GLY A 77 5.94 -4.77 11.64
C GLY A 77 7.37 -4.34 11.32
N PHE A 78 7.60 -3.52 10.28
CA PHE A 78 8.93 -2.99 9.99
C PHE A 78 9.24 -1.75 10.85
N SER A 79 10.53 -1.48 11.04
CA SER A 79 10.97 -0.22 11.62
C SER A 79 10.69 0.91 10.63
N ALA A 80 10.08 2.00 11.12
CA ALA A 80 9.97 3.23 10.34
C ALA A 80 11.38 3.75 10.03
N THR A 81 11.61 4.17 8.79
CA THR A 81 12.82 4.93 8.45
C THR A 81 12.76 6.27 9.19
N PRO A 82 13.81 6.66 9.95
CA PRO A 82 13.85 7.95 10.64
C PRO A 82 13.90 9.15 9.68
#